data_AF-A0A6A7LMX7-F1
#
_entry.id   AF-A0A6A7LMX7-F1
#
_cell.length_a   1.000
_cell.length_b   1.000
_cell.length_c   1.000
_cell.angle_alpha   90.00
_cell.angle_beta   90.00
_cell.angle_gamma   90.00
#
_symmetry.space_group_name_H-M   'P 1'
#
loop_
_entity.id
_entity.type
_entity.pdbx_description
1 polymer ?
#
loop_
_entity_poly.entity_id
_entity_poly.type
_entity_poly.pdbx_seq_one_letter_code
_entity_poly.pdbx_strand_id
1 'polypeptide(L)'
;MNIDSWPELPLSEWKDTLATLHMWTQIVGKIRLKLNPLVNHWWNVPLYVTPRGLTTSAIPYNDRLFQIDFDFIAHLLIIETTEGSARTIALRPRSVAEFYLETMAALESLKMPVTIWTTPVEVPDRTPF
;
A
#
# COMPACT_ATOMS: atom_id res chain seq x y z
N MET A 1 29.05 -26.54 2.54
CA MET A 1 29.30 -25.22 1.93
C MET A 1 28.02 -24.43 2.06
N ASN A 2 28.00 -23.41 2.92
CA ASN A 2 26.87 -22.49 2.99
C ASN A 2 27.03 -21.57 1.78
N ILE A 3 26.36 -21.89 0.67
CA ILE A 3 26.25 -20.97 -0.45
C ILE A 3 25.29 -19.91 0.05
N ASP A 4 25.80 -18.72 0.38
CA ASP A 4 24.96 -17.55 0.54
C ASP A 4 24.22 -17.36 -0.79
N SER A 5 23.01 -17.92 -0.84
CA SER A 5 22.18 -18.06 -2.05
C SER A 5 21.38 -16.79 -2.33
N TRP A 6 21.59 -15.76 -1.51
CA TRP A 6 20.89 -14.50 -1.58
C TRP A 6 21.64 -13.55 -2.52
N PRO A 7 20.96 -12.92 -3.47
CA PRO A 7 21.57 -11.92 -4.33
C PRO A 7 22.01 -10.70 -3.50
N GLU A 8 23.03 -10.00 -3.96
CA GLU A 8 23.39 -8.69 -3.41
C GLU A 8 22.24 -7.70 -3.63
N LEU A 9 21.97 -6.85 -2.63
CA LEU A 9 20.91 -5.82 -2.68
C LEU A 9 21.48 -4.45 -2.24
N PRO A 10 22.44 -3.87 -3.00
CA PRO A 10 23.12 -2.65 -2.63
C PRO A 10 22.18 -1.44 -2.63
N LEU A 11 22.02 -0.79 -1.47
CA LEU A 11 21.07 0.33 -1.29
C LEU A 11 21.22 1.44 -2.33
N SER A 12 22.45 1.74 -2.76
CA SER A 12 22.73 2.79 -3.75
C SER A 12 21.99 2.59 -5.07
N GLU A 13 21.71 1.34 -5.46
CA GLU A 13 21.08 1.02 -6.75
C GLU A 13 19.57 1.17 -6.73
N TRP A 14 18.93 1.10 -5.56
CA TRP A 14 17.46 1.08 -5.45
C TRP A 14 16.89 2.07 -4.42
N LYS A 15 17.73 2.94 -3.85
CA LYS A 15 17.33 3.96 -2.86
C LYS A 15 16.11 4.80 -3.29
N ASP A 16 16.01 5.15 -4.57
CA ASP A 16 14.92 6.00 -5.08
C ASP A 16 13.62 5.20 -5.19
N THR A 17 13.73 3.92 -5.53
CA THR A 17 12.62 2.96 -5.50
C THR A 17 12.15 2.73 -4.07
N LEU A 18 13.09 2.54 -3.12
CA LEU A 18 12.78 2.42 -1.69
C LEU A 18 12.03 3.65 -1.17
N ALA A 19 12.53 4.85 -1.47
CA ALA A 19 11.92 6.10 -1.03
C ALA A 19 10.48 6.25 -1.57
N THR A 20 10.28 5.95 -2.86
CA THR A 20 8.96 6.01 -3.49
C THR A 20 8.01 4.96 -2.93
N LEU A 21 8.46 3.70 -2.84
CA LEU A 21 7.66 2.60 -2.31
C LEU A 21 7.28 2.84 -0.85
N HIS A 22 8.18 3.41 -0.03
CA HIS A 22 7.87 3.78 1.35
C HIS A 22 6.72 4.80 1.43
N MET A 23 6.66 5.78 0.53
CA MET A 23 5.53 6.72 0.50
C MET A 23 4.24 6.06 0.01
N TRP A 24 4.31 5.15 -0.96
CA TRP A 24 3.15 4.37 -1.40
C TRP A 24 2.59 3.48 -0.29
N THR A 25 3.45 2.82 0.49
CA THR A 25 3.01 2.01 1.64
C THR A 25 2.42 2.88 2.75
N GLN A 26 2.87 4.13 2.94
CA GLN A 26 2.22 5.09 3.84
C GLN A 26 0.79 5.41 3.40
N ILE A 27 0.53 5.59 2.10
CA ILE A 27 -0.84 5.83 1.59
C ILE A 27 -1.75 4.63 1.91
N VAL A 28 -1.33 3.42 1.55
CA VAL A 28 -2.10 2.20 1.78
C VAL A 28 -2.27 1.90 3.27
N GLY A 29 -1.20 2.07 4.05
CA GLY A 29 -1.22 1.92 5.51
C GLY A 29 -2.18 2.89 6.18
N LYS A 30 -2.24 4.15 5.72
CA LYS A 30 -3.19 5.14 6.24
C LYS A 30 -4.65 4.84 5.88
N ILE A 31 -4.92 4.25 4.71
CA ILE A 31 -6.26 3.75 4.37
C ILE A 31 -6.66 2.67 5.38
N ARG A 32 -5.79 1.68 5.60
CA ARG A 32 -6.03 0.61 6.58
C ARG A 32 -6.22 1.16 8.00
N LEU A 33 -5.34 2.06 8.43
CA LEU A 33 -5.40 2.73 9.74
C LEU A 33 -6.72 3.48 9.93
N LYS A 34 -7.20 4.16 8.89
CA LYS A 34 -8.43 4.95 8.94
C LYS A 34 -9.68 4.10 9.10
N LEU A 35 -9.69 2.91 8.50
CA LEU A 35 -10.88 2.07 8.38
C LEU A 35 -10.96 0.96 9.42
N ASN A 36 -9.83 0.50 9.95
CA ASN A 36 -9.82 -0.53 10.97
C ASN A 36 -10.12 0.06 12.36
N PRO A 37 -10.81 -0.71 13.24
CA PRO A 37 -10.96 -0.32 14.63
C PRO A 37 -9.60 -0.29 15.32
N LEU A 38 -9.46 0.61 16.28
CA LEU A 38 -8.30 0.67 17.15
C LEU A 38 -8.23 -0.61 18.01
N VAL A 39 -7.16 -1.37 17.84
CA VAL A 39 -6.73 -2.44 18.77
C VAL A 39 -5.42 -1.96 19.42
N ASN A 40 -5.05 -2.55 20.57
CA ASN A 40 -3.84 -2.20 21.33
C ASN A 40 -2.67 -1.83 20.41
N HIS A 41 -2.21 -0.57 20.52
CA HIS A 41 -1.11 0.00 19.75
C HIS A 41 -1.19 -0.19 18.23
N TRP A 42 -2.39 -0.22 17.64
CA TRP A 42 -2.57 -0.38 16.19
C TRP A 42 -1.93 -1.67 15.63
N TRP A 43 -1.76 -2.71 16.46
CA TRP A 43 -1.14 -3.97 16.02
C TRP A 43 -1.89 -4.70 14.91
N ASN A 44 -3.14 -4.33 14.66
CA ASN A 44 -4.00 -4.87 13.61
C ASN A 44 -3.92 -4.12 12.27
N VAL A 45 -3.04 -3.12 12.14
CA VAL A 45 -2.86 -2.34 10.89
C VAL A 45 -1.47 -2.38 10.24
N PRO A 46 -0.60 -3.39 10.43
CA PRO A 46 0.61 -3.50 9.61
C PRO A 46 0.26 -3.86 8.16
N LEU A 47 1.24 -3.83 7.26
CA LEU A 47 1.18 -4.57 6.01
C LEU A 47 1.81 -5.95 6.24
N TYR A 48 1.16 -7.01 5.79
CA TYR A 48 1.65 -8.37 5.94
C TYR A 48 2.40 -8.80 4.67
N VAL A 49 3.50 -9.53 4.83
CA VAL A 49 4.25 -10.06 3.70
C VAL A 49 3.49 -11.24 3.07
N THR A 50 3.41 -11.24 1.74
CA THR A 50 2.94 -12.36 0.94
C THR A 50 4.07 -12.86 0.04
N PRO A 51 3.94 -14.05 -0.58
CA PRO A 51 4.91 -14.50 -1.58
C PRO A 51 5.12 -13.54 -2.77
N ARG A 52 4.20 -12.59 -3.00
CA ARG A 52 4.21 -11.66 -4.12
C ARG A 52 4.52 -10.22 -3.72
N GLY A 53 4.47 -9.89 -2.43
CA GLY A 53 4.70 -8.53 -1.93
C GLY A 53 4.05 -8.29 -0.57
N LEU A 54 3.11 -7.35 -0.49
CA LEU A 54 2.49 -6.91 0.76
C LEU A 54 0.97 -6.89 0.65
N THR A 55 0.25 -7.23 1.73
CA THR A 55 -1.22 -7.18 1.79
C THR A 55 -1.70 -6.42 3.02
N THR A 56 -2.82 -5.73 2.89
CA THR A 56 -3.59 -5.21 4.03
C THR A 56 -4.49 -6.25 4.69
N SER A 57 -4.55 -7.49 4.20
CA SER A 57 -5.65 -8.42 4.51
C SER A 57 -7.04 -7.73 4.38
N ALA A 58 -8.07 -8.32 4.97
CA ALA A 58 -9.39 -7.72 5.01
C ALA A 58 -9.41 -6.38 5.78
N ILE A 59 -9.96 -5.35 5.13
CA ILE A 59 -10.30 -4.04 5.66
C ILE A 59 -11.84 -3.92 5.66
N PRO A 60 -12.49 -3.61 6.79
CA PRO A 60 -13.91 -3.33 6.85
C PRO A 60 -14.25 -1.97 6.23
N TYR A 61 -15.38 -1.91 5.54
CA TYR A 61 -15.96 -0.68 5.02
C TYR A 61 -17.49 -0.79 5.07
N ASN A 62 -18.11 -0.17 6.08
CA ASN A 62 -19.54 -0.35 6.38
C ASN A 62 -19.89 -1.84 6.55
N ASP A 63 -20.78 -2.37 5.72
CA ASP A 63 -21.21 -3.77 5.64
C ASP A 63 -20.39 -4.62 4.65
N ARG A 64 -19.32 -4.05 4.07
CA ARG A 64 -18.48 -4.66 3.03
C ARG A 64 -17.06 -4.86 3.53
N LEU A 65 -16.31 -5.68 2.80
CA LEU A 65 -14.89 -5.93 3.02
C LEU A 65 -14.12 -5.77 1.70
N PHE A 66 -12.90 -5.26 1.81
CA PHE A 66 -11.96 -5.22 0.70
C PHE A 66 -10.53 -5.40 1.21
N GLN A 67 -9.60 -5.68 0.31
CA GLN A 67 -8.17 -5.71 0.58
C GLN A 67 -7.41 -4.89 -0.46
N ILE A 68 -6.22 -4.41 -0.08
CA ILE A 68 -5.27 -3.78 -0.99
C ILE A 68 -3.95 -4.54 -0.92
N ASP A 69 -3.50 -5.01 -2.07
CA ASP A 69 -2.30 -5.82 -2.21
C ASP A 69 -1.29 -5.14 -3.13
N PHE A 70 -0.05 -5.03 -2.68
CA PHE A 70 1.09 -4.79 -3.54
C PHE A 70 1.58 -6.13 -4.09
N ASP A 71 1.39 -6.32 -5.39
CA ASP A 71 1.97 -7.41 -6.14
C ASP A 71 3.23 -6.91 -6.86
N PHE A 72 4.40 -7.12 -6.24
CA PHE A 72 5.68 -6.67 -6.76
C PHE A 72 6.17 -7.51 -7.94
N ILE A 73 5.61 -8.71 -8.16
CA ILE A 73 5.97 -9.57 -9.29
C ILE A 73 5.19 -9.13 -10.54
N ALA A 74 3.90 -8.85 -10.41
CA ALA A 74 3.09 -8.34 -11.51
C ALA A 74 3.20 -6.82 -11.70
N HIS A 75 3.87 -6.12 -10.78
CA HIS A 75 3.94 -4.66 -10.73
C HIS A 75 2.55 -4.01 -10.64
N LEU A 76 1.68 -4.50 -9.76
CA LEU A 76 0.32 -4.01 -9.57
C LEU A 76 0.03 -3.68 -8.10
N LEU A 77 -0.69 -2.58 -7.87
CA LEU A 77 -1.53 -2.43 -6.68
C LEU A 77 -2.92 -2.96 -7.02
N ILE A 78 -3.40 -3.94 -6.28
CA ILE A 78 -4.67 -4.60 -6.52
C ILE A 78 -5.61 -4.25 -5.36
N ILE A 79 -6.80 -3.74 -5.68
CA ILE A 79 -7.87 -3.50 -4.71
C ILE A 79 -8.99 -4.47 -5.05
N GLU A 80 -9.28 -5.41 -4.15
CA GLU A 80 -10.29 -6.44 -4.36
C GLU A 80 -11.36 -6.36 -3.28
N THR A 81 -12.61 -6.53 -3.70
CA THR A 81 -13.78 -6.57 -2.82
C THR A 81 -14.29 -8.00 -2.69
N THR A 82 -14.99 -8.30 -1.58
CA THR A 82 -15.65 -9.61 -1.41
C THR A 82 -16.76 -9.89 -2.43
N GLU A 83 -17.21 -8.88 -3.15
CA GLU A 83 -18.21 -8.99 -4.22
C GLU A 83 -17.60 -9.39 -5.57
N GLY A 84 -16.29 -9.66 -5.63
CA GLY A 84 -15.57 -10.03 -6.84
C GLY A 84 -15.21 -8.86 -7.76
N SER A 85 -15.58 -7.63 -7.38
CA SER A 85 -15.13 -6.44 -8.09
C SER A 85 -13.70 -6.06 -7.68
N ALA A 86 -12.89 -5.63 -8.65
CA ALA A 86 -11.50 -5.27 -8.42
C ALA A 86 -11.05 -4.07 -9.26
N ARG A 87 -9.99 -3.41 -8.80
CA ARG A 87 -9.22 -2.41 -9.55
C ARG A 87 -7.73 -2.70 -9.43
N THR A 88 -7.02 -2.46 -10.51
CA THR A 88 -5.56 -2.61 -10.56
C THR A 88 -4.93 -1.30 -10.98
N ILE A 89 -3.83 -0.96 -10.34
CA ILE A 89 -3.05 0.24 -10.63
C ILE A 89 -1.62 -0.20 -10.90
N ALA A 90 -1.02 0.26 -11.99
CA ALA A 90 0.35 -0.11 -12.34
C ALA A 90 1.38 0.52 -11.38
N LEU A 91 2.29 -0.29 -10.85
CA LEU A 91 3.45 0.14 -10.06
C LEU A 91 4.59 0.52 -11.00
N ARG A 92 4.50 1.73 -11.56
CA ARG A 92 5.49 2.31 -12.50
C ARG A 92 6.09 3.60 -11.95
N PRO A 93 7.25 4.06 -12.44
CA PRO A 93 7.81 5.36 -12.06
C PRO A 93 6.79 6.50 -12.27
N ARG A 94 6.51 7.24 -11.20
CA ARG A 94 5.59 8.40 -11.18
C ARG A 94 5.72 9.15 -9.86
N SER A 95 5.08 10.32 -9.77
CA SER A 95 5.00 11.06 -8.51
C SER A 95 4.14 10.32 -7.47
N VAL A 96 4.43 10.55 -6.19
CA VAL A 96 3.60 10.04 -5.09
C VAL A 96 2.17 10.61 -5.16
N ALA A 97 2.02 11.85 -5.61
CA ALA A 97 0.73 12.50 -5.83
C ALA A 97 -0.15 11.79 -6.86
N GLU A 98 0.44 11.42 -8.01
CA GLU A 98 -0.27 10.67 -9.04
C GLU A 98 -0.71 9.29 -8.52
N PHE A 99 0.18 8.60 -7.79
CA PHE A 99 -0.17 7.33 -7.12
C PHE A 99 -1.33 7.51 -6.13
N TYR A 100 -1.30 8.55 -5.31
CA TYR A 100 -2.35 8.87 -4.35
C TYR A 100 -3.69 9.11 -5.05
N LEU A 101 -3.73 9.98 -6.07
CA LEU A 101 -4.95 10.30 -6.81
C LEU A 101 -5.54 9.08 -7.51
N GLU A 102 -4.72 8.26 -8.16
CA GLU A 102 -5.19 7.03 -8.80
C GLU A 102 -5.74 6.01 -7.79
N THR A 103 -5.10 5.89 -6.61
CA THR A 103 -5.56 5.00 -5.53
C THR A 103 -6.93 5.44 -5.01
N MET A 104 -7.12 6.74 -4.76
CA MET A 104 -8.39 7.28 -4.28
C MET A 104 -9.50 7.16 -5.34
N ALA A 105 -9.18 7.42 -6.61
CA ALA A 105 -10.12 7.24 -7.73
C ALA A 105 -10.54 5.77 -7.91
N ALA A 106 -9.61 4.82 -7.72
CA ALA A 106 -9.93 3.40 -7.77
C ALA A 106 -10.92 3.00 -6.66
N LEU A 107 -10.68 3.45 -5.41
CA LEU A 107 -11.59 3.24 -4.28
C LEU A 107 -12.97 3.87 -4.51
N GLU A 108 -13.01 5.09 -5.04
CA GLU A 108 -14.26 5.77 -5.41
C GLU A 108 -15.03 4.97 -6.47
N SER A 109 -14.34 4.45 -7.49
CA SER A 109 -14.97 3.62 -8.53
C SER A 109 -15.52 2.28 -8.02
N LEU A 110 -15.01 1.80 -6.88
CA LEU A 110 -15.49 0.63 -6.15
C LEU A 110 -16.60 0.99 -5.13
N LYS A 111 -17.04 2.25 -5.12
CA LYS A 111 -18.00 2.82 -4.18
C LYS A 111 -17.53 2.71 -2.72
N MET A 112 -16.23 2.91 -2.50
CA MET A 112 -15.57 2.87 -1.19
C MET A 112 -14.72 4.12 -0.94
N PRO A 113 -15.26 5.34 -1.12
CA PRO A 113 -14.48 6.55 -0.92
C PRO A 113 -13.93 6.63 0.51
N VAL A 114 -12.67 7.04 0.63
CA VAL A 114 -11.98 7.23 1.91
C VAL A 114 -11.19 8.53 1.86
N THR A 115 -11.15 9.25 2.98
CA THR A 115 -10.29 10.42 3.15
C THR A 115 -9.25 10.11 4.22
N ILE A 116 -7.98 10.24 3.85
CA ILE A 116 -6.84 10.03 4.74
C ILE A 116 -6.07 11.34 4.96
N TRP A 117 -5.31 11.40 6.04
CA TRP A 117 -4.36 12.47 6.28
C TRP A 117 -3.16 12.35 5.35
N THR A 118 -2.95 13.32 4.45
CA THR A 118 -1.98 13.20 3.34
C THR A 118 -0.53 13.46 3.74
N THR A 119 -0.25 14.13 4.86
CA THR A 119 1.13 14.43 5.27
C THR A 119 1.86 13.17 5.77
N PRO A 120 3.00 12.76 5.18
CA PRO A 120 3.83 11.66 5.67
C PRO A 120 4.21 11.81 7.15
N VAL A 121 4.41 10.68 7.81
CA VAL A 121 4.85 10.60 9.22
C VAL A 121 6.14 9.79 9.32
N GLU A 122 6.93 10.05 10.35
CA GLU A 122 8.21 9.34 10.63
C GLU A 122 9.25 9.44 9.51
N VAL A 123 9.17 10.50 8.70
CA VAL A 123 10.14 10.82 7.65
C VAL A 123 10.55 12.30 7.71
N PRO A 124 11.78 12.67 7.29
CA PRO A 124 12.23 14.06 7.29
C PRO A 124 11.43 14.96 6.34
N ASP A 125 11.15 14.48 5.12
CA ASP A 125 10.31 15.19 4.16
C ASP A 125 8.84 14.91 4.45
N ARG A 126 8.08 15.98 4.68
CA ARG A 126 6.65 15.93 5.03
C ARG A 126 5.78 16.58 3.97
N THR A 127 6.27 16.70 2.74
CA THR A 127 5.45 17.14 1.60
C THR A 127 4.21 16.26 1.50
N PRO A 128 2.99 16.83 1.56
CA PRO A 128 1.77 16.05 1.39
C PRO A 128 1.78 15.30 0.06
N PHE A 129 1.20 14.08 0.07
CA PHE A 129 0.97 13.31 -1.15
C PHE A 129 0.14 14.09 -2.15
#